data_AF-A0A8I0VLV0-F1
#
_entry.id   AF-A0A8I0VLV0-F1
#
_cell.length_a   1.000
_cell.length_b   1.000
_cell.length_c   1.000
_cell.angle_alpha   90.00
_cell.angle_beta   90.00
_cell.angle_gamma   90.00
#
_symmetry.space_group_name_H-M   'P 1'
#
loop_
_entity.id
_entity.type
_entity.pdbx_description
1 polymer ?
#
loop_
_entity_poly.entity_id
_entity_poly.type
_entity_poly.pdbx_seq_one_letter_code
_entity_poly.pdbx_strand_id
1 'polypeptide(L)'
;MKAWFLYHGVSSENVPFFVSSAGTSLDTKEGLADVELALDEVSKGYGKPKLIIIDTLHRNMQGDENSSQDVGLVIKAADQLRVRYEAAVLIVHHSGHTDKSRGRGSSSLRAAVDVELLLSVKGGVRTLGCSKMKDSEPFQPSDYELKSVILPWTDEAGNFETSAIILPTGETPKTWASQENAPKVKRQSPAETLGLSTLKDAMGDTSTVTLEAWRECFYRKHHGDSMEAKRKAFLRTREGLTSKGLITVENDLYSFKESELDTGTYGTCGTDVPPLSRLSGRDMRDNPDKILKDCLVSRPGVPLGTVSGEHDDPKSEDDNSFPSVVNQTQDYEEF
;
A
#
# COMPACT_ATOMS: atom_id res chain seq x y z
N MET A 1 3.14 -3.74 1.12
CA MET A 1 2.07 -2.91 0.50
C MET A 1 2.40 -2.44 -0.91
N LYS A 2 3.60 -1.92 -1.19
CA LYS A 2 3.96 -1.44 -2.56
C LYS A 2 3.71 -2.45 -3.68
N ALA A 3 4.04 -3.72 -3.51
CA ALA A 3 3.76 -4.75 -4.51
C ALA A 3 2.27 -4.88 -4.87
N TRP A 4 1.37 -4.66 -3.91
CA TRP A 4 -0.07 -4.67 -4.14
C TRP A 4 -0.48 -3.49 -5.03
N PHE A 5 -0.01 -2.27 -4.70
CA PHE A 5 -0.26 -1.07 -5.51
C PHE A 5 0.24 -1.22 -6.95
N LEU A 6 1.47 -1.72 -7.12
CA LEU A 6 2.07 -1.96 -8.43
C LEU A 6 1.26 -2.99 -9.23
N TYR A 7 0.83 -4.07 -8.59
CA TYR A 7 0.10 -5.12 -9.27
C TYR A 7 -1.29 -4.68 -9.72
N HIS A 8 -2.00 -3.93 -8.88
CA HIS A 8 -3.36 -3.48 -9.15
C HIS A 8 -3.44 -2.14 -9.90
N GLY A 9 -2.30 -1.50 -10.20
CA GLY A 9 -2.26 -0.20 -10.87
C GLY A 9 -2.89 0.93 -10.03
N VAL A 10 -2.85 0.79 -8.70
CA VAL A 10 -3.45 1.76 -7.77
C VAL A 10 -2.34 2.64 -7.20
N SER A 11 -2.49 3.96 -7.29
CA SER A 11 -1.57 4.89 -6.63
C SER A 11 -1.71 4.78 -5.10
N SER A 12 -0.58 4.73 -4.40
CA SER A 12 -0.54 4.75 -2.94
C SER A 12 -1.10 6.03 -2.33
N GLU A 13 -1.07 7.14 -3.07
CA GLU A 13 -1.58 8.44 -2.62
C GLU A 13 -3.11 8.44 -2.49
N ASN A 14 -3.80 7.54 -3.20
CA ASN A 14 -5.25 7.47 -3.23
C ASN A 14 -5.83 6.51 -2.18
N VAL A 15 -4.97 5.86 -1.38
CA VAL A 15 -5.39 4.88 -0.38
C VAL A 15 -4.89 5.32 0.99
N PRO A 16 -5.73 5.99 1.81
CA PRO A 16 -5.38 6.35 3.17
C PRO A 16 -5.26 5.09 4.03
N PHE A 17 -4.06 4.52 4.07
CA PHE A 17 -3.70 3.35 4.84
C PHE A 17 -2.51 3.66 5.75
N PHE A 18 -2.68 3.45 7.03
CA PHE A 18 -1.72 3.80 8.07
C PHE A 18 -1.29 2.55 8.83
N VAL A 19 0.00 2.49 9.18
CA VAL A 19 0.58 1.40 9.96
C VAL A 19 1.20 1.98 11.21
N SER A 20 0.80 1.47 12.36
CA SER A 20 1.51 1.76 13.61
C SER A 20 2.89 1.10 13.61
N SER A 21 3.91 1.81 14.07
CA SER A 21 5.26 1.27 14.25
C SER A 21 5.44 0.49 15.55
N ALA A 22 4.44 0.48 16.45
CA ALA A 22 4.49 -0.20 17.74
C ALA A 22 3.18 -0.94 18.05
N GLY A 23 3.28 -2.03 18.82
CA GLY A 23 2.12 -2.67 19.43
C GLY A 23 1.61 -1.82 20.61
N THR A 24 0.33 -1.94 20.92
CA THR A 24 -0.32 -1.23 22.03
C THR A 24 -1.08 -2.20 22.90
N SER A 25 -1.00 -2.08 24.23
CA SER A 25 -1.78 -2.91 25.15
C SER A 25 -3.24 -2.44 25.18
N LEU A 26 -4.06 -2.97 24.28
CA LEU A 26 -5.44 -2.52 24.08
C LEU A 26 -6.36 -2.82 25.28
N ASP A 27 -5.95 -3.76 26.13
CA ASP A 27 -6.60 -4.13 27.38
C ASP A 27 -6.32 -3.16 28.54
N THR A 28 -5.42 -2.18 28.36
CA THR A 28 -5.16 -1.12 29.35
C THR A 28 -5.79 0.21 28.93
N LYS A 29 -6.02 1.09 29.92
CA LYS A 29 -6.59 2.42 29.64
C LYS A 29 -5.62 3.28 28.84
N GLU A 30 -4.34 3.18 29.18
CA GLU A 30 -3.25 3.93 28.56
C GLU A 30 -3.07 3.51 27.10
N GLY A 31 -3.03 2.19 26.84
CA GLY A 31 -2.85 1.69 25.47
C GLY A 31 -4.06 1.98 24.57
N LEU A 32 -5.28 1.91 25.11
CA LEU A 32 -6.48 2.35 24.38
C LEU A 32 -6.43 3.86 24.08
N ALA A 33 -6.06 4.69 25.07
CA ALA A 33 -5.96 6.14 24.88
C ALA A 33 -4.92 6.49 23.81
N ASP A 34 -3.78 5.81 23.77
CA ASP A 34 -2.75 6.00 22.74
C ASP A 34 -3.29 5.69 21.33
N VAL A 35 -4.08 4.62 21.20
CA VAL A 35 -4.75 4.27 19.93
C VAL A 35 -5.77 5.35 19.55
N GLU A 36 -6.60 5.79 20.48
CA GLU A 36 -7.60 6.83 20.23
C GLU A 36 -6.92 8.14 19.79
N LEU A 37 -5.83 8.54 20.44
CA LEU A 37 -5.06 9.72 20.07
C LEU A 37 -4.49 9.60 18.65
N ALA A 38 -3.93 8.46 18.29
CA ALA A 38 -3.41 8.21 16.95
C ALA A 38 -4.54 8.24 15.89
N LEU A 39 -5.69 7.63 16.18
CA LEU A 39 -6.84 7.61 15.29
C LEU A 39 -7.49 8.99 15.14
N ASP A 40 -7.56 9.77 16.22
CA ASP A 40 -8.05 11.14 16.20
C ASP A 40 -7.15 12.03 15.32
N GLU A 41 -5.82 11.85 15.40
CA GLU A 41 -4.87 12.59 14.57
C GLU A 41 -5.02 12.24 13.09
N VAL A 42 -5.11 10.94 12.75
CA VAL A 42 -5.39 10.50 11.38
C VAL A 42 -6.73 11.05 10.90
N SER A 43 -7.74 11.08 11.77
CA SER A 43 -9.09 11.53 11.42
C SER A 43 -9.18 13.01 11.08
N LYS A 44 -8.28 13.87 11.61
CA LYS A 44 -8.23 15.30 11.25
C LYS A 44 -7.89 15.53 9.78
N GLY A 45 -7.02 14.69 9.20
CA GLY A 45 -6.57 14.81 7.82
C GLY A 45 -7.38 13.99 6.81
N TYR A 46 -7.87 12.82 7.22
CA TYR A 46 -8.42 11.80 6.30
C TYR A 46 -9.86 11.38 6.63
N GLY A 47 -10.46 11.93 7.68
CA GLY A 47 -11.75 11.51 8.20
C GLY A 47 -11.67 10.20 8.99
N LYS A 48 -12.81 9.78 9.56
CA LYS A 48 -12.87 8.58 10.42
C LYS A 48 -12.44 7.32 9.64
N PRO A 49 -11.63 6.43 10.24
CA PRO A 49 -11.27 5.17 9.61
C PRO A 49 -12.51 4.33 9.33
N LYS A 50 -12.48 3.53 8.25
CA LYS A 50 -13.54 2.55 7.96
C LYS A 50 -13.23 1.16 8.49
N LEU A 51 -11.95 0.87 8.70
CA LEU A 51 -11.44 -0.39 9.22
C LEU A 51 -10.25 -0.12 10.13
N ILE A 52 -10.26 -0.70 11.31
CA ILE A 52 -9.16 -0.71 12.28
C ILE A 52 -8.70 -2.16 12.41
N ILE A 53 -7.42 -2.42 12.17
CA ILE A 53 -6.85 -3.77 12.23
C ILE A 53 -5.89 -3.86 13.43
N ILE A 54 -6.16 -4.80 14.32
CA ILE A 54 -5.32 -5.13 15.47
C ILE A 54 -4.57 -6.42 15.15
N ASP A 55 -3.28 -6.31 14.81
CA ASP A 55 -2.44 -7.42 14.37
C ASP A 55 -1.15 -7.53 15.20
N THR A 56 -0.90 -8.59 15.97
CA THR A 56 -1.83 -9.66 16.40
C THR A 56 -2.42 -9.33 17.77
N LEU A 57 -3.49 -10.02 18.19
CA LEU A 57 -4.08 -9.92 19.52
C LEU A 57 -3.01 -10.03 20.63
N HIS A 58 -2.17 -11.08 20.57
CA HIS A 58 -1.13 -11.31 21.57
C HIS A 58 -0.08 -10.18 21.63
N ARG A 59 0.20 -9.47 20.53
CA ARG A 59 1.12 -8.33 20.54
C ARG A 59 0.45 -7.06 21.08
N ASN A 60 -0.88 -7.01 21.07
CA ASN A 60 -1.66 -5.85 21.43
C ASN A 60 -2.51 -6.07 22.69
N MET A 61 -2.06 -6.97 23.57
CA MET A 61 -2.62 -7.19 24.89
C MET A 61 -1.51 -7.45 25.90
N GLN A 62 -1.73 -7.08 27.16
CA GLN A 62 -0.83 -7.38 28.27
C GLN A 62 -1.25 -8.64 29.03
N GLY A 63 -2.56 -8.88 29.15
CA GLY A 63 -3.13 -10.02 29.87
C GLY A 63 -3.00 -11.36 29.14
N ASP A 64 -3.71 -12.37 29.65
CA ASP A 64 -3.73 -13.71 29.08
C ASP A 64 -4.87 -13.88 28.06
N GLU A 65 -4.53 -14.20 26.81
CA GLU A 65 -5.51 -14.47 25.74
C GLU A 65 -6.46 -15.66 26.05
N ASN A 66 -6.11 -16.50 27.02
CA ASN A 66 -6.96 -17.61 27.48
C ASN A 66 -7.89 -17.20 28.63
N SER A 67 -7.60 -16.08 29.29
CA SER A 67 -8.44 -15.51 30.34
C SER A 67 -9.66 -14.83 29.73
N SER A 68 -10.86 -15.31 30.05
CA SER A 68 -12.11 -14.65 29.65
C SER A 68 -12.22 -13.22 30.17
N GLN A 69 -11.60 -12.93 31.32
CA GLN A 69 -11.59 -11.59 31.91
C GLN A 69 -10.74 -10.64 31.06
N ASP A 70 -9.51 -11.03 30.74
CA ASP A 70 -8.56 -10.16 30.03
C ASP A 70 -9.00 -9.97 28.57
N VAL A 71 -9.46 -11.04 27.93
CA VAL A 71 -10.09 -10.95 26.59
C VAL A 71 -11.32 -10.06 26.62
N GLY A 72 -12.10 -10.07 27.71
CA GLY A 72 -13.22 -9.16 27.90
C GLY A 72 -12.83 -7.68 27.87
N LEU A 73 -11.64 -7.33 28.37
CA LEU A 73 -11.11 -5.97 28.30
C LEU A 73 -10.78 -5.58 26.85
N VAL A 74 -10.14 -6.46 26.10
CA VAL A 74 -9.85 -6.24 24.67
C VAL A 74 -11.15 -6.08 23.87
N ILE A 75 -12.15 -6.93 24.10
CA ILE A 75 -13.46 -6.83 23.42
C ILE A 75 -14.09 -5.47 23.72
N LYS A 76 -14.10 -5.05 24.99
CA LYS A 76 -14.67 -3.77 25.41
C LYS A 76 -13.95 -2.58 24.77
N ALA A 77 -12.63 -2.66 24.62
CA ALA A 77 -11.84 -1.64 23.94
C ALA A 77 -12.13 -1.62 22.43
N ALA A 78 -12.21 -2.78 21.78
CA ALA A 78 -12.60 -2.89 20.38
C ALA A 78 -14.01 -2.33 20.11
N ASP A 79 -14.98 -2.58 21.00
CA ASP A 79 -16.31 -2.00 20.90
C ASP A 79 -16.31 -0.47 21.06
N GLN A 80 -15.48 0.08 21.95
CA GLN A 80 -15.32 1.53 22.07
C GLN A 80 -14.79 2.14 20.78
N LEU A 81 -13.75 1.55 20.18
CA LEU A 81 -13.22 1.98 18.90
C LEU A 81 -14.27 1.90 17.78
N ARG A 82 -15.00 0.78 17.71
CA ARG A 82 -16.09 0.57 16.73
C ARG A 82 -17.15 1.66 16.83
N VAL A 83 -17.63 1.95 18.02
CA VAL A 83 -18.72 2.92 18.25
C VAL A 83 -18.22 4.36 18.03
N ARG A 84 -17.06 4.72 18.57
CA ARG A 84 -16.52 6.09 18.47
C ARG A 84 -16.20 6.48 17.02
N TYR A 85 -15.53 5.57 16.29
CA TYR A 85 -15.07 5.83 14.94
C TYR A 85 -16.03 5.36 13.85
N GLU A 86 -17.12 4.67 14.21
CA GLU A 86 -18.08 4.07 13.25
C GLU A 86 -17.36 3.18 12.23
N ALA A 87 -16.39 2.40 12.73
CA ALA A 87 -15.45 1.62 11.94
C ALA A 87 -15.59 0.13 12.25
N ALA A 88 -15.34 -0.74 11.27
CA ALA A 88 -15.14 -2.15 11.54
C ALA A 88 -13.82 -2.35 12.31
N VAL A 89 -13.80 -3.28 13.28
CA VAL A 89 -12.57 -3.66 13.99
C VAL A 89 -12.27 -5.12 13.66
N LEU A 90 -11.09 -5.36 13.08
CA LEU A 90 -10.60 -6.70 12.74
C LEU A 90 -9.43 -7.06 13.65
N ILE A 91 -9.59 -8.14 14.40
CA ILE A 91 -8.54 -8.66 15.29
C ILE A 91 -7.92 -9.89 14.64
N VAL A 92 -6.61 -9.85 14.41
CA VAL A 92 -5.83 -10.99 13.92
C VAL A 92 -5.30 -11.76 15.11
N HIS A 93 -5.62 -13.05 15.21
CA HIS A 93 -5.10 -13.91 16.27
C HIS A 93 -4.72 -15.29 15.72
N HIS A 94 -3.82 -15.96 16.41
CA HIS A 94 -3.34 -17.28 15.98
C HIS A 94 -4.43 -18.35 16.19
N SER A 95 -4.36 -19.44 15.42
CA SER A 95 -5.18 -20.65 15.67
C SER A 95 -4.63 -21.44 16.87
N GLY A 96 -5.47 -22.26 17.50
CA GLY A 96 -5.05 -23.15 18.59
C GLY A 96 -3.93 -24.09 18.19
N HIS A 97 -3.07 -24.47 19.15
CA HIS A 97 -1.94 -25.37 18.89
C HIS A 97 -2.39 -26.82 18.62
N THR A 98 -3.39 -27.30 19.38
CA THR A 98 -3.94 -28.66 19.28
C THR A 98 -5.05 -28.76 18.23
N ASP A 99 -5.92 -27.76 18.16
CA ASP A 99 -7.01 -27.70 17.18
C ASP A 99 -6.85 -26.47 16.27
N LYS A 100 -6.43 -26.73 15.03
CA LYS A 100 -6.25 -25.70 13.99
C LYS A 100 -7.57 -25.28 13.33
N SER A 101 -8.68 -25.95 13.65
CA SER A 101 -10.01 -25.59 13.15
C SER A 101 -10.67 -24.46 13.95
N ARG A 102 -10.05 -24.03 15.05
CA ARG A 102 -10.53 -22.97 15.92
C ARG A 102 -9.46 -21.92 16.20
N GLY A 103 -9.91 -20.68 16.39
CA GLY A 103 -9.05 -19.62 16.91
C GLY A 103 -8.48 -19.97 18.29
N ARG A 104 -7.25 -19.53 18.57
CA ARG A 104 -6.63 -19.65 19.90
C ARG A 104 -7.26 -18.65 20.87
N GLY A 105 -7.28 -19.02 22.15
CA GLY A 105 -7.71 -18.15 23.24
C GLY A 105 -9.07 -18.52 23.82
N SER A 106 -9.60 -17.63 24.66
CA SER A 106 -10.88 -17.82 25.36
C SER A 106 -12.05 -18.00 24.38
N SER A 107 -12.96 -18.92 24.68
CA SER A 107 -14.24 -19.06 23.97
C SER A 107 -15.07 -17.78 23.98
N SER A 108 -14.80 -16.87 24.93
CA SER A 108 -15.42 -15.55 25.03
C SER A 108 -15.15 -14.68 23.80
N LEU A 109 -13.96 -14.79 23.18
CA LEU A 109 -13.63 -14.04 21.96
C LEU A 109 -14.57 -14.46 20.82
N ARG A 110 -14.68 -15.78 20.59
CA ARG A 110 -15.58 -16.32 19.57
C ARG A 110 -17.04 -15.98 19.87
N ALA A 111 -17.46 -15.91 21.13
CA ALA A 111 -18.82 -15.52 21.49
C ALA A 111 -19.12 -14.06 21.14
N ALA A 112 -18.15 -13.16 21.35
CA ALA A 112 -18.32 -11.71 21.20
C ALA A 112 -18.26 -11.20 19.76
N VAL A 113 -17.48 -11.83 18.87
CA VAL A 113 -17.33 -11.34 17.48
C VAL A 113 -18.56 -11.61 16.62
N ASP A 114 -18.89 -10.70 15.70
CA ASP A 114 -19.98 -10.92 14.73
C ASP A 114 -19.56 -11.89 13.61
N VAL A 115 -18.28 -11.85 13.22
CA VAL A 115 -17.69 -12.67 12.14
C VAL A 115 -16.39 -13.31 12.62
N GLU A 116 -16.21 -14.59 12.35
CA GLU A 116 -14.95 -15.32 12.58
C GLU A 116 -14.49 -15.92 11.24
N LEU A 117 -13.27 -15.58 10.84
CA LEU A 117 -12.64 -16.06 9.62
C LEU A 117 -11.44 -16.92 9.96
N LEU A 118 -11.29 -18.05 9.26
CA LEU A 118 -10.19 -18.97 9.42
C LEU A 118 -9.35 -19.01 8.14
N LEU A 119 -8.08 -18.61 8.25
CA LEU A 119 -7.10 -18.77 7.18
C LEU A 119 -6.30 -20.06 7.40
N SER A 120 -6.35 -20.98 6.44
CA SER A 120 -5.59 -22.23 6.49
C SER A 120 -4.65 -22.34 5.28
N VAL A 121 -3.52 -23.04 5.44
CA VAL A 121 -2.54 -23.22 4.35
C VAL A 121 -2.30 -24.70 4.12
N LYS A 122 -2.52 -25.17 2.90
CA LYS A 122 -2.27 -26.57 2.49
C LYS A 122 -1.68 -26.60 1.09
N GLY A 123 -0.52 -27.25 0.94
CA GLY A 123 0.13 -27.38 -0.36
C GLY A 123 0.48 -26.05 -1.05
N GLY A 124 0.70 -24.98 -0.28
CA GLY A 124 0.98 -23.64 -0.81
C GLY A 124 -0.25 -22.77 -1.10
N VAL A 125 -1.44 -23.36 -1.13
CA VAL A 125 -2.73 -22.67 -1.26
C VAL A 125 -3.20 -22.19 0.12
N ARG A 126 -3.72 -20.97 0.17
CA ARG A 126 -4.30 -20.31 1.34
C ARG A 126 -5.82 -20.30 1.19
N THR A 127 -6.53 -21.00 2.06
CA THR A 127 -7.99 -21.04 2.05
C THR A 127 -8.53 -20.15 3.15
N LEU A 128 -9.34 -19.14 2.80
CA LEU A 128 -10.09 -18.32 3.74
C LEU A 128 -11.50 -18.90 3.88
N GLY A 129 -11.83 -19.41 5.06
CA GLY A 129 -13.17 -19.89 5.41
C GLY A 129 -13.86 -18.97 6.40
N CYS A 130 -15.20 -19.05 6.44
CA CYS A 130 -16.03 -18.39 7.45
C CYS A 130 -16.46 -19.44 8.50
N SER A 131 -15.99 -19.31 9.74
CA SER A 131 -16.29 -20.24 10.84
C SER A 131 -17.37 -19.73 11.80
N LYS A 132 -17.72 -18.43 11.70
CA LYS A 132 -18.87 -17.81 12.37
C LYS A 132 -19.38 -16.64 11.54
N MET A 133 -20.71 -16.55 11.42
CA MET A 133 -21.42 -15.41 10.85
C MET A 133 -22.69 -15.23 11.68
N LYS A 134 -22.91 -14.03 12.23
CA LYS A 134 -24.04 -13.77 13.13
C LYS A 134 -25.32 -13.43 12.39
N ASP A 135 -25.26 -12.46 11.49
CA ASP A 135 -26.44 -11.84 10.85
C ASP A 135 -26.63 -12.26 9.38
N SER A 136 -25.92 -13.29 8.92
CA SER A 136 -26.04 -13.84 7.56
C SER A 136 -25.51 -15.28 7.46
N GLU A 137 -25.76 -15.95 6.34
CA GLU A 137 -25.16 -17.25 6.09
C GLU A 137 -23.64 -17.15 5.90
N PRO A 138 -22.86 -18.11 6.43
CA PRO A 138 -21.43 -18.19 6.16
C PRO A 138 -21.13 -18.27 4.66
N PHE A 139 -20.21 -17.45 4.18
CA PHE A 139 -19.80 -17.49 2.79
C PHE A 139 -18.96 -18.74 2.48
N GLN A 140 -18.97 -19.14 1.20
CA GLN A 140 -18.20 -20.29 0.73
C GLN A 140 -16.69 -20.04 0.83
N PRO A 141 -15.89 -21.01 1.32
CA PRO A 141 -14.45 -20.85 1.39
C PRO A 141 -13.85 -20.43 0.05
N SER A 142 -12.86 -19.53 0.11
CA SER A 142 -12.17 -19.02 -1.07
C SER A 142 -10.69 -19.36 -0.98
N ASP A 143 -10.13 -19.87 -2.08
CA ASP A 143 -8.73 -20.25 -2.17
C ASP A 143 -7.90 -19.16 -2.83
N TYR A 144 -6.67 -19.00 -2.31
CA TYR A 144 -5.74 -17.98 -2.74
C TYR A 144 -4.31 -18.51 -2.87
N GLU A 145 -3.56 -17.93 -3.79
CA GLU A 145 -2.13 -18.19 -4.01
C GLU A 145 -1.31 -16.93 -3.71
N LEU A 146 -0.08 -17.15 -3.24
CA LEU A 146 0.89 -16.07 -3.03
C LEU A 146 1.75 -15.94 -4.29
N LYS A 147 1.74 -14.75 -4.88
CA LYS A 147 2.54 -14.43 -6.07
C LYS A 147 3.62 -13.42 -5.74
N SER A 148 4.85 -13.69 -6.16
CA SER A 148 5.96 -12.75 -6.03
C SER A 148 5.86 -11.64 -7.08
N VAL A 149 6.11 -10.41 -6.66
CA VAL A 149 6.16 -9.20 -7.48
C VAL A 149 7.50 -8.52 -7.28
N ILE A 150 8.15 -8.15 -8.37
CA ILE A 150 9.42 -7.42 -8.36
C ILE A 150 9.13 -5.94 -8.05
N LEU A 151 9.92 -5.36 -7.14
CA LEU A 151 9.84 -3.96 -6.76
C LEU A 151 10.77 -3.10 -7.65
N PRO A 152 10.47 -1.81 -7.83
CA PRO A 152 11.23 -0.93 -8.72
C PRO A 152 12.54 -0.43 -8.11
N TRP A 153 13.06 -1.08 -7.07
CA TRP A 153 14.33 -0.75 -6.43
C TRP A 153 15.18 -1.99 -6.20
N THR A 154 16.44 -1.74 -5.90
CA THR A 154 17.45 -2.76 -5.63
C THR A 154 17.96 -2.66 -4.21
N ASP A 155 18.44 -3.78 -3.68
CA ASP A 155 19.20 -3.83 -2.44
C ASP A 155 20.59 -3.18 -2.60
N GLU A 156 21.35 -3.12 -1.50
CA GLU A 156 22.73 -2.59 -1.47
C GLU A 156 23.70 -3.37 -2.39
N ALA A 157 23.37 -4.61 -2.74
CA ALA A 157 24.14 -5.45 -3.65
C ALA A 157 23.68 -5.31 -5.12
N GLY A 158 22.69 -4.46 -5.40
CA GLY A 158 22.15 -4.23 -6.74
C GLY A 158 21.16 -5.29 -7.23
N ASN A 159 20.67 -6.18 -6.37
CA ASN A 159 19.64 -7.15 -6.73
C ASN A 159 18.25 -6.53 -6.58
N PHE A 160 17.35 -6.84 -7.52
CA PHE A 160 15.96 -6.41 -7.39
C PHE A 160 15.30 -7.03 -6.17
N GLU A 161 14.65 -6.19 -5.37
CA GLU A 161 13.84 -6.69 -4.27
C GLU A 161 12.52 -7.26 -4.78
N THR A 162 12.04 -8.31 -4.11
CA THR A 162 10.73 -8.89 -4.38
C THR A 162 9.85 -8.80 -3.15
N SER A 163 8.57 -8.52 -3.35
CA SER A 163 7.54 -8.66 -2.33
C SER A 163 6.45 -9.60 -2.85
N ALA A 164 5.37 -9.77 -2.10
CA ALA A 164 4.34 -10.75 -2.41
C ALA A 164 2.94 -10.13 -2.37
N ILE A 165 2.04 -10.70 -3.18
CA ILE A 165 0.62 -10.39 -3.21
C ILE A 165 -0.18 -11.68 -3.09
N ILE A 166 -1.43 -11.56 -2.66
CA ILE A 166 -2.40 -12.67 -2.56
C ILE A 166 -3.41 -12.51 -3.70
N LEU A 167 -3.70 -13.62 -4.41
CA LEU A 167 -4.68 -13.67 -5.49
C LEU A 167 -5.59 -14.89 -5.32
N PRO A 168 -6.90 -14.78 -5.57
CA PRO A 168 -7.77 -15.93 -5.75
C PRO A 168 -7.16 -16.95 -6.72
N THR A 169 -7.30 -18.23 -6.41
CA THR A 169 -6.81 -19.32 -7.27
C THR A 169 -7.46 -19.19 -8.66
N GLY A 170 -6.64 -19.14 -9.70
CA GLY A 170 -7.09 -18.96 -11.08
C GLY A 170 -7.30 -17.51 -11.53
N GLU A 171 -7.09 -16.50 -10.67
CA GLU A 171 -7.08 -15.10 -11.12
C GLU A 171 -5.78 -14.80 -11.86
N THR A 172 -5.89 -14.39 -13.12
CA THR A 172 -4.76 -13.91 -13.91
C THR A 172 -4.45 -12.45 -13.56
N PRO A 173 -3.20 -12.01 -13.71
CA PRO A 173 -2.87 -10.60 -13.55
C PRO A 173 -3.73 -9.71 -14.44
N LYS A 174 -4.44 -8.77 -13.80
CA LYS A 174 -5.08 -7.63 -14.44
C LYS A 174 -3.99 -6.64 -14.83
N THR A 175 -3.21 -6.96 -15.87
CA THR A 175 -2.24 -6.01 -16.43
C THR A 175 -2.97 -5.12 -17.43
N TRP A 176 -2.69 -3.82 -17.36
CA TRP A 176 -3.04 -2.84 -18.38
C TRP A 176 -2.58 -3.36 -19.76
N ALA A 177 -3.50 -3.29 -20.74
CA ALA A 177 -3.37 -3.76 -22.12
C ALA A 177 -2.94 -5.25 -22.31
N SER A 178 -3.95 -6.09 -22.57
CA SER A 178 -3.90 -7.34 -23.37
C SER A 178 -2.60 -8.14 -23.34
N GLN A 179 -2.51 -9.15 -22.46
CA GLN A 179 -1.50 -10.20 -22.57
C GLN A 179 -2.14 -11.58 -22.70
N GLU A 180 -2.67 -11.89 -23.90
CA GLU A 180 -2.84 -13.28 -24.33
C GLU A 180 -1.50 -13.98 -24.67
N ASN A 181 -0.34 -13.35 -24.40
CA ASN A 181 0.97 -13.96 -24.59
C ASN A 181 2.00 -13.49 -23.53
N ALA A 182 1.72 -13.71 -22.23
CA ALA A 182 2.72 -13.46 -21.18
C ALA A 182 3.60 -14.70 -20.92
N PRO A 183 4.93 -14.62 -21.11
CA PRO A 183 5.84 -15.76 -21.03
C PRO A 183 6.11 -16.20 -19.58
N LYS A 184 6.22 -17.53 -19.37
CA LYS A 184 6.67 -18.14 -18.12
C LYS A 184 7.95 -17.43 -17.61
N VAL A 185 7.89 -16.80 -16.43
CA VAL A 185 9.04 -16.13 -15.81
C VAL A 185 10.11 -17.18 -15.50
N LYS A 186 11.11 -17.27 -16.37
CA LYS A 186 12.31 -18.10 -16.18
C LYS A 186 13.32 -17.28 -15.40
N ARG A 187 13.74 -17.79 -14.23
CA ARG A 187 14.84 -17.25 -13.42
C ARG A 187 16.02 -16.84 -14.32
N GLN A 188 16.63 -15.69 -14.02
CA GLN A 188 17.87 -15.26 -14.67
C GLN A 188 18.98 -16.24 -14.31
N SER A 189 19.68 -16.74 -15.31
CA SER A 189 20.85 -17.58 -15.14
C SER A 189 22.06 -16.71 -14.72
N PRO A 190 23.07 -17.30 -14.05
CA PRO A 190 24.30 -16.58 -13.70
C PRO A 190 24.97 -15.86 -14.89
N ALA A 191 24.83 -16.42 -16.09
CA ALA A 191 25.36 -15.85 -17.32
C ALA A 191 24.58 -14.60 -17.79
N GLU A 192 23.28 -14.52 -17.50
CA GLU A 192 22.43 -13.36 -17.81
C GLU A 192 22.67 -12.22 -16.81
N THR A 193 22.87 -12.54 -15.53
CA THR A 193 23.29 -11.57 -14.52
C THR A 193 24.64 -10.94 -14.87
N LEU A 194 25.61 -11.76 -15.31
CA LEU A 194 26.90 -11.27 -15.81
C LEU A 194 26.76 -10.43 -17.09
N GLY A 195 25.78 -10.76 -17.94
CA GLY A 195 25.46 -9.99 -19.14
C GLY A 195 25.00 -8.58 -18.84
N LEU A 196 24.06 -8.42 -17.91
CA LEU A 196 23.53 -7.12 -17.52
C LEU A 196 24.58 -6.25 -16.81
N SER A 197 25.39 -6.84 -15.93
CA SER A 197 26.44 -6.09 -15.23
C SER A 197 27.50 -5.57 -16.20
N THR A 198 27.96 -6.42 -17.12
CA THR A 198 28.96 -6.03 -18.13
C THR A 198 28.41 -5.07 -19.18
N LEU A 199 27.11 -5.09 -19.46
CA LEU A 199 26.44 -4.09 -20.30
C LEU A 199 26.47 -2.72 -19.61
N LYS A 200 26.11 -2.68 -18.33
CA LYS A 200 26.16 -1.46 -17.50
C LYS A 200 27.58 -0.88 -17.44
N ASP A 201 28.57 -1.74 -17.24
CA ASP A 201 29.98 -1.31 -17.21
C ASP A 201 30.44 -0.75 -18.56
N ALA A 202 29.97 -1.32 -19.67
CA ALA A 202 30.34 -0.87 -21.02
C ALA A 202 29.63 0.44 -21.41
N MET A 203 28.44 0.68 -20.85
CA MET A 203 27.69 1.93 -21.02
C MET A 203 28.34 3.10 -20.25
N GLY A 204 28.89 2.87 -19.05
CA GLY A 204 29.42 3.95 -18.23
C GLY A 204 28.35 5.02 -17.96
N ASP A 205 28.62 6.27 -18.37
CA ASP A 205 27.68 7.40 -18.26
C ASP A 205 26.77 7.58 -19.49
N THR A 206 26.90 6.70 -20.50
CA THR A 206 26.10 6.77 -21.74
C THR A 206 24.86 5.90 -21.65
N SER A 207 23.77 6.29 -22.32
CA SER A 207 22.50 5.55 -22.32
C SER A 207 22.49 4.34 -23.28
N THR A 208 23.50 4.19 -24.14
CA THR A 208 23.58 3.12 -25.16
C THR A 208 25.03 2.71 -25.39
N VAL A 209 25.28 1.44 -25.72
CA VAL A 209 26.63 0.92 -26.01
C VAL A 209 26.66 0.06 -27.27
N THR A 210 27.78 0.04 -27.99
CA THR A 210 27.96 -0.84 -29.16
C THR A 210 28.15 -2.30 -28.75
N LEU A 211 27.81 -3.23 -29.66
CA LEU A 211 28.03 -4.66 -29.45
C LEU A 211 29.47 -4.99 -29.05
N GLU A 212 30.44 -4.43 -29.77
CA GLU A 212 31.87 -4.67 -29.57
C GLU A 212 32.34 -4.19 -28.20
N ALA A 213 31.91 -3.00 -27.76
CA ALA A 213 32.26 -2.48 -26.44
C ALA A 213 31.66 -3.33 -25.30
N TRP A 214 30.40 -3.74 -25.44
CA TRP A 214 29.78 -4.65 -24.47
C TRP A 214 30.48 -6.02 -24.43
N ARG A 215 30.80 -6.57 -25.60
CA ARG A 215 31.47 -7.85 -25.75
C ARG A 215 32.85 -7.86 -25.09
N GLU A 216 33.62 -6.79 -25.24
CA GLU A 216 34.92 -6.65 -24.57
C GLU A 216 34.80 -6.67 -23.05
N CYS A 217 33.83 -5.92 -22.50
CA CYS A 217 33.54 -5.95 -21.06
C CYS A 217 33.11 -7.33 -20.58
N PHE A 218 32.25 -8.02 -21.35
CA PHE A 218 31.82 -9.39 -21.02
C PHE A 218 32.99 -10.38 -21.01
N TYR A 219 33.88 -10.33 -22.01
CA TYR A 219 35.00 -11.26 -22.12
C TYR A 219 36.04 -11.07 -21.02
N ARG A 220 36.21 -9.84 -20.55
CA ARG A 220 37.11 -9.49 -19.44
C ARG A 220 36.65 -10.09 -18.12
N LYS A 221 35.34 -10.10 -17.87
CA LYS A 221 34.75 -10.61 -16.62
C LYS A 221 34.36 -12.09 -16.67
N HIS A 222 34.25 -12.70 -17.85
CA HIS A 222 33.85 -14.10 -18.00
C HIS A 222 35.03 -15.08 -17.81
N HIS A 223 34.88 -16.06 -16.92
CA HIS A 223 35.90 -17.08 -16.56
C HIS A 223 35.96 -18.28 -17.52
N GLY A 224 35.73 -18.07 -18.81
CA GLY A 224 35.75 -19.18 -19.79
C GLY A 224 37.17 -19.52 -20.23
N ASP A 225 37.53 -20.81 -20.23
CA ASP A 225 38.89 -21.29 -20.51
C ASP A 225 39.32 -21.11 -21.98
N SER A 226 38.40 -20.84 -22.90
CA SER A 226 38.69 -20.59 -24.32
C SER A 226 37.89 -19.42 -24.90
N MET A 227 38.45 -18.78 -25.93
CA MET A 227 37.78 -17.70 -26.66
C MET A 227 36.50 -18.16 -27.34
N GLU A 228 36.45 -19.41 -27.79
CA GLU A 228 35.25 -19.99 -28.39
C GLU A 228 34.14 -20.21 -27.35
N ALA A 229 34.51 -20.63 -26.13
CA ALA A 229 33.57 -20.78 -25.01
C ALA A 229 32.99 -19.42 -24.58
N LYS A 230 33.84 -18.39 -24.45
CA LYS A 230 33.40 -17.01 -24.13
C LYS A 230 32.45 -16.46 -25.20
N ARG A 231 32.74 -16.71 -26.49
CA ARG A 231 31.88 -16.31 -27.61
C ARG A 231 30.51 -16.98 -27.56
N LYS A 232 30.46 -18.29 -27.33
CA LYS A 232 29.19 -19.03 -27.23
C LYS A 232 28.39 -18.60 -25.99
N ALA A 233 29.05 -18.32 -24.87
CA ALA A 233 28.40 -17.83 -23.66
C ALA A 233 27.78 -16.43 -23.86
N PHE A 234 28.53 -15.49 -24.44
CA PHE A 234 28.04 -14.14 -24.72
C PHE A 234 26.84 -14.13 -25.67
N LEU A 235 26.88 -14.94 -26.74
CA LEU A 235 25.75 -15.06 -27.68
C LEU A 235 24.48 -15.52 -26.97
N ARG A 236 24.56 -16.58 -26.15
CA ARG A 236 23.43 -17.10 -25.39
C ARG A 236 22.91 -16.10 -24.36
N THR A 237 23.80 -15.41 -23.68
CA THR A 237 23.45 -14.36 -22.73
C THR A 237 22.69 -13.23 -23.41
N ARG A 238 23.20 -12.73 -24.54
CA ARG A 238 22.57 -11.66 -25.32
C ARG A 238 21.18 -12.06 -25.80
N GLU A 239 21.06 -13.25 -26.38
CA GLU A 239 19.77 -13.80 -26.84
C GLU A 239 18.78 -13.99 -25.68
N GLY A 240 19.27 -14.48 -24.53
CA GLY A 240 18.48 -14.63 -23.31
C GLY A 240 17.96 -13.30 -22.78
N LEU A 241 18.82 -12.28 -22.69
CA LEU A 241 18.44 -10.95 -22.21
C LEU A 241 17.50 -10.21 -23.18
N THR A 242 17.73 -10.34 -24.48
CA THR A 242 16.86 -9.75 -25.52
C THR A 242 15.49 -10.42 -25.51
N SER A 243 15.44 -11.76 -25.47
CA SER A 243 14.18 -12.51 -25.43
C SER A 243 13.39 -12.30 -24.14
N LYS A 244 14.06 -11.97 -23.04
CA LYS A 244 13.44 -11.58 -21.77
C LYS A 244 13.04 -10.09 -21.71
N GLY A 245 13.35 -9.32 -22.75
CA GLY A 245 13.00 -7.89 -22.83
C GLY A 245 13.74 -7.01 -21.82
N LEU A 246 14.90 -7.46 -21.32
CA LEU A 246 15.71 -6.73 -20.34
C LEU A 246 16.64 -5.71 -20.99
N ILE A 247 16.91 -5.90 -22.29
CA ILE A 247 17.76 -5.03 -23.10
C ILE A 247 17.07 -4.78 -24.45
N THR A 248 17.28 -3.60 -25.01
CA THR A 248 16.80 -3.18 -26.32
C THR A 248 17.97 -3.02 -27.29
N VAL A 249 17.71 -3.25 -28.57
CA VAL A 249 18.70 -3.11 -29.64
C VAL A 249 18.13 -2.21 -30.72
N GLU A 250 18.75 -1.06 -30.92
CA GLU A 250 18.40 -0.11 -31.97
C GLU A 250 19.67 0.28 -32.72
N ASN A 251 19.71 0.08 -34.04
CA ASN A 251 20.87 0.41 -34.88
C ASN A 251 22.22 -0.13 -34.35
N ASP A 252 22.25 -1.40 -33.94
CA ASP A 252 23.42 -2.07 -33.32
C ASP A 252 23.93 -1.45 -32.00
N LEU A 253 23.12 -0.57 -31.40
CA LEU A 253 23.32 -0.03 -30.07
C LEU A 253 22.41 -0.74 -29.08
N TYR A 254 22.98 -1.10 -27.94
CA TYR A 254 22.34 -1.84 -26.87
C TYR A 254 22.09 -0.90 -25.70
N SER A 255 20.89 -0.94 -25.15
CA SER A 255 20.49 -0.18 -23.97
C SER A 255 19.66 -1.05 -23.02
N PHE A 256 19.57 -0.61 -21.77
CA PHE A 256 18.53 -1.15 -20.89
C PHE A 256 17.18 -0.64 -21.35
N LYS A 257 16.16 -1.48 -21.23
CA LYS A 257 14.80 -1.04 -21.48
C LYS A 257 14.35 -0.14 -20.32
N GLU A 258 14.34 1.17 -20.52
CA GLU A 258 13.77 2.13 -19.58
C GLU A 258 12.28 1.83 -19.36
N SER A 259 11.83 1.84 -18.11
CA SER A 259 10.40 1.96 -17.82
C SER A 259 9.98 3.37 -18.20
N GLU A 260 9.03 3.50 -19.11
CA GLU A 260 8.49 4.78 -19.60
C GLU A 260 8.20 5.77 -18.44
N LEU A 261 9.12 6.74 -18.28
CA LEU A 261 8.83 8.02 -17.66
C LEU A 261 8.31 8.92 -18.79
N ASP A 262 7.03 9.30 -18.66
CA ASP A 262 6.36 10.25 -19.53
C ASP A 262 7.11 11.59 -19.52
N THR A 263 7.83 11.88 -20.62
CA THR A 263 8.34 13.20 -20.94
C THR A 263 7.92 13.56 -22.37
N GLY A 264 6.65 13.95 -22.50
CA GLY A 264 6.15 14.72 -23.64
C GLY A 264 6.82 16.11 -23.72
N THR A 265 7.26 16.44 -24.93
CA THR A 265 8.26 17.46 -25.27
C THR A 265 7.71 18.89 -25.40
N TYR A 266 8.61 19.85 -25.21
CA TYR A 266 8.47 21.31 -25.17
C TYR A 266 7.89 21.98 -26.44
N GLY A 267 7.03 23.00 -26.22
CA GLY A 267 6.91 24.19 -27.07
C GLY A 267 7.59 25.38 -26.36
N THR A 268 8.46 26.08 -27.07
CA THR A 268 9.44 27.05 -26.55
C THR A 268 8.88 28.40 -26.06
N CYS A 269 9.31 28.79 -24.86
CA CYS A 269 9.89 30.07 -24.39
C CYS A 269 9.30 31.42 -24.82
N GLY A 270 8.84 32.18 -23.82
CA GLY A 270 9.01 33.64 -23.70
C GLY A 270 9.32 33.98 -22.23
N THR A 271 10.34 34.80 -22.02
CA THR A 271 11.27 34.86 -20.87
C THR A 271 10.80 35.57 -19.59
N ASP A 272 11.59 35.32 -18.53
CA ASP A 272 11.99 36.24 -17.45
C ASP A 272 11.50 35.95 -16.02
N VAL A 273 12.31 35.18 -15.27
CA VAL A 273 12.37 35.21 -13.80
C VAL A 273 13.84 35.22 -13.36
N PRO A 274 14.28 36.17 -12.51
CA PRO A 274 15.69 36.30 -12.10
C PRO A 274 16.12 35.20 -11.10
N PRO A 275 17.43 34.93 -10.97
CA PRO A 275 17.94 33.80 -10.20
C PRO A 275 17.93 34.04 -8.68
N LEU A 276 17.68 32.97 -7.93
CA LEU A 276 17.81 32.90 -6.47
C LEU A 276 19.27 33.13 -6.05
N SER A 277 19.52 34.23 -5.33
CA SER A 277 20.77 34.43 -4.60
C SER A 277 20.74 33.72 -3.24
N ARG A 278 21.77 32.92 -2.96
CA ARG A 278 22.13 32.38 -1.64
C ARG A 278 22.18 33.49 -0.58
N LEU A 279 21.58 33.25 0.59
CA LEU A 279 22.02 33.87 1.84
C LEU A 279 22.17 32.83 2.95
N SER A 280 23.30 32.96 3.62
CA SER A 280 23.88 32.15 4.68
C SER A 280 23.17 32.30 6.01
N GLY A 281 23.38 31.32 6.90
CA GLY A 281 22.87 31.34 8.26
C GLY A 281 23.42 32.48 9.12
N ARG A 282 22.48 33.23 9.73
CA ARG A 282 22.42 33.71 11.12
C ARG A 282 21.52 34.94 11.13
N ASP A 283 20.27 34.76 11.58
CA ASP A 283 19.74 35.56 12.68
C ASP A 283 18.50 34.90 13.28
N MET A 284 18.40 35.03 14.59
CA MET A 284 17.51 34.32 15.50
C MET A 284 16.14 35.00 15.63
N ARG A 285 15.15 34.20 16.06
CA ARG A 285 13.97 34.57 16.89
C ARG A 285 12.98 35.56 16.29
N ASP A 286 11.84 35.04 15.81
CA ASP A 286 10.51 35.26 16.42
C ASP A 286 9.36 34.78 15.49
N ASN A 287 8.42 34.05 16.10
CA ASN A 287 7.01 33.88 15.71
C ASN A 287 6.64 32.95 14.50
N PRO A 288 5.99 31.78 14.74
CA PRO A 288 5.75 30.75 13.71
C PRO A 288 4.49 30.88 12.82
N ASP A 289 3.71 31.96 12.88
CA ASP A 289 2.38 32.03 12.19
C ASP A 289 2.37 32.71 10.80
N LYS A 290 3.40 32.51 9.97
CA LYS A 290 3.48 33.23 8.68
C LYS A 290 3.90 32.40 7.46
N ILE A 291 3.34 31.20 7.29
CA ILE A 291 3.22 30.55 5.97
C ILE A 291 1.87 29.82 5.90
N LEU A 292 0.78 30.59 5.91
CA LEU A 292 -0.58 30.12 5.66
C LEU A 292 -1.42 31.32 5.24
N LYS A 293 -1.07 31.97 4.13
CA LYS A 293 -1.91 33.05 3.57
C LYS A 293 -1.75 33.41 2.08
N ASP A 294 -0.95 32.68 1.28
CA ASP A 294 -0.74 33.03 -0.14
C ASP A 294 -1.25 31.99 -1.16
N CYS A 295 -2.23 31.14 -0.81
CA CYS A 295 -2.91 30.27 -1.79
C CYS A 295 -4.45 30.40 -1.80
N LEU A 296 -4.99 31.51 -1.33
CA LEU A 296 -6.41 31.82 -1.51
C LEU A 296 -6.53 33.19 -2.17
N VAL A 297 -6.64 33.22 -3.50
CA VAL A 297 -7.54 34.07 -4.31
C VAL A 297 -7.16 33.85 -5.78
N SER A 298 -8.01 33.18 -6.55
CA SER A 298 -8.56 33.65 -7.85
C SER A 298 -9.22 32.50 -8.62
N ARG A 299 -10.56 32.52 -8.68
CA ARG A 299 -11.35 31.80 -9.69
C ARG A 299 -11.55 32.72 -10.90
N PRO A 300 -11.54 32.23 -12.15
CA PRO A 300 -12.23 32.88 -13.25
C PRO A 300 -13.68 32.37 -13.36
N GLY A 301 -14.60 33.29 -13.61
CA GLY A 301 -16.05 33.06 -13.72
C GLY A 301 -16.50 32.40 -15.02
N VAL A 302 -17.73 31.86 -14.99
CA VAL A 302 -18.48 31.33 -16.14
C VAL A 302 -19.68 32.25 -16.39
N PRO A 303 -20.00 32.65 -17.65
CA PRO A 303 -21.06 33.62 -17.91
C PRO A 303 -22.47 33.05 -17.79
N LEU A 304 -23.39 33.91 -17.35
CA LEU A 304 -24.84 33.74 -17.31
C LEU A 304 -25.44 33.63 -18.73
N GLY A 305 -26.32 32.63 -18.91
CA GLY A 305 -27.29 32.60 -20.02
C GLY A 305 -28.71 32.77 -19.48
N THR A 306 -29.38 33.84 -19.90
CA THR A 306 -30.81 34.10 -19.70
C THR A 306 -31.64 33.45 -20.79
N VAL A 307 -32.85 32.96 -20.48
CA VAL A 307 -34.14 33.30 -21.14
C VAL A 307 -35.32 32.47 -20.54
N SER A 308 -36.37 33.22 -20.16
CA SER A 308 -37.82 32.92 -19.95
C SER A 308 -38.26 31.57 -19.35
N GLY A 309 -39.15 31.48 -18.35
CA GLY A 309 -40.25 32.34 -17.93
C GLY A 309 -41.55 31.51 -17.92
N GLU A 310 -42.18 31.35 -16.76
CA GLU A 310 -43.58 30.93 -16.44
C GLU A 310 -43.56 30.38 -14.99
N HIS A 311 -43.79 31.20 -13.96
CA HIS A 311 -45.08 31.41 -13.28
C HIS A 311 -45.85 30.12 -12.95
N ASP A 312 -45.77 29.69 -11.68
CA ASP A 312 -46.94 29.48 -10.80
C ASP A 312 -46.48 29.11 -9.37
N ASP A 313 -46.70 30.04 -8.44
CA ASP A 313 -46.90 29.81 -7.00
C ASP A 313 -48.43 29.87 -6.76
N PRO A 314 -49.04 29.42 -5.63
CA PRO A 314 -48.43 29.18 -4.31
C PRO A 314 -48.99 27.95 -3.54
N LYS A 315 -48.42 27.64 -2.37
CA LYS A 315 -49.14 27.69 -1.07
C LYS A 315 -48.26 27.30 0.12
N SER A 316 -48.21 28.26 1.04
CA SER A 316 -47.81 28.23 2.43
C SER A 316 -48.59 27.21 3.26
N GLU A 317 -47.92 26.58 4.24
CA GLU A 317 -48.51 26.30 5.55
C GLU A 317 -47.39 26.32 6.60
N ASP A 318 -47.48 27.33 7.47
CA ASP A 318 -46.77 27.44 8.74
C ASP A 318 -47.28 26.38 9.71
N ASP A 319 -46.42 25.76 10.51
CA ASP A 319 -46.78 25.56 11.91
C ASP A 319 -45.57 25.53 12.86
N ASN A 320 -45.71 26.32 13.91
CA ASN A 320 -44.79 26.51 15.04
C ASN A 320 -44.95 25.37 16.05
N SER A 321 -43.85 24.91 16.66
CA SER A 321 -43.66 24.92 18.12
C SER A 321 -42.49 24.06 18.59
N PHE A 322 -41.49 24.74 19.19
CA PHE A 322 -40.68 24.18 20.28
C PHE A 322 -41.51 24.18 21.58
N PRO A 323 -41.17 23.30 22.55
CA PRO A 323 -40.50 23.86 23.72
C PRO A 323 -39.35 23.02 24.28
N SER A 324 -38.42 23.77 24.87
CA SER A 324 -37.33 23.41 25.77
C SER A 324 -37.79 22.85 27.12
N VAL A 325 -37.11 21.82 27.65
CA VAL A 325 -37.05 21.48 29.10
C VAL A 325 -35.65 20.93 29.40
N VAL A 326 -34.73 21.75 29.93
CA VAL A 326 -34.27 21.84 31.35
C VAL A 326 -33.34 20.71 31.81
N ASN A 327 -32.10 21.12 32.09
CA ASN A 327 -31.07 20.42 32.87
C ASN A 327 -31.55 20.08 34.29
N GLN A 328 -31.26 18.85 34.75
CA GLN A 328 -31.00 18.60 36.17
C GLN A 328 -29.80 17.66 36.34
N THR A 329 -28.74 18.24 36.87
CA THR A 329 -27.63 17.62 37.60
C THR A 329 -28.15 16.99 38.89
N GLN A 330 -27.69 15.78 39.21
CA GLN A 330 -27.76 15.29 40.58
C GLN A 330 -26.50 14.49 40.92
N ASP A 331 -25.76 15.05 41.88
CA ASP A 331 -24.61 14.50 42.58
C ASP A 331 -25.00 13.26 43.38
N TYR A 332 -24.08 12.29 43.46
CA TYR A 332 -24.03 11.30 44.54
C TYR A 332 -22.58 11.10 44.96
N GLU A 333 -22.24 11.66 46.12
CA GLU A 333 -21.09 11.29 46.94
C GLU A 333 -21.44 10.10 47.86
N GLU A 334 -20.40 9.30 48.14
CA GLU A 334 -20.12 8.47 49.33
C GLU A 334 -21.24 7.61 49.96
N PHE A 335 -21.10 6.28 49.85
CA PHE A 335 -20.67 5.38 50.93
C PHE A 335 -20.27 4.01 50.36
#